data_AF-A0A9E3CTP4-F1
#
_entry.id   AF-A0A9E3CTP4-F1
#
_cell.length_a   1.000
_cell.length_b   1.000
_cell.length_c   1.000
_cell.angle_alpha   90.00
_cell.angle_beta   90.00
_cell.angle_gamma   90.00
#
_symmetry.space_group_name_H-M   'P 1'
#
loop_
_entity.id
_entity.type
_entity.pdbx_description
1 polymer ?
#
loop_
_entity_poly.entity_id
_entity_poly.type
_entity_poly.pdbx_seq_one_letter_code
_entity_poly.pdbx_strand_id
1 'polypeptide(L)' 'MSKATIDERELGQALNRAGLALTPEQVRALLPGAEIFRRMIERMSAPLPREAEPALTFSVEQE' A
#
# COMPACT_ATOMS: atom_id res chain seq x y z
N MET A 1 18.27 -2.86 9.41
CA MET A 1 16.96 -3.08 8.78
C MET A 1 17.16 -3.00 7.28
N SER A 2 16.96 -4.11 6.55
CA SER A 2 17.09 -4.15 5.09
C SER A 2 16.05 -3.20 4.48
N LYS A 3 16.48 -2.25 3.65
CA LYS A 3 15.61 -1.33 2.92
C LYS A 3 14.82 -2.20 1.94
N ALA A 4 13.55 -2.46 2.20
CA ALA A 4 12.73 -3.29 1.33
C ALA A 4 12.42 -2.48 0.06
N THR A 5 13.33 -2.51 -0.91
CA THR A 5 13.11 -1.92 -2.23
C THR A 5 12.12 -2.79 -2.98
N ILE A 6 11.04 -2.20 -3.50
CA ILE A 6 10.08 -2.91 -4.34
C ILE A 6 10.71 -3.18 -5.71
N ASP A 7 10.72 -4.43 -6.15
CA ASP A 7 11.19 -4.78 -7.49
C ASP A 7 10.06 -4.62 -8.53
N GLU A 8 10.44 -4.46 -9.81
CA GLU A 8 9.50 -4.24 -10.93
C GLU A 8 8.45 -5.36 -11.05
N ARG A 9 8.85 -6.60 -10.76
CA ARG A 9 7.96 -7.76 -10.83
C ARG A 9 6.94 -7.74 -9.69
N GLU A 10 7.36 -7.42 -8.48
CA GLU A 10 6.49 -7.26 -7.31
C GLU A 10 5.47 -6.14 -7.56
N LEU A 11 5.92 -4.99 -8.08
CA LEU A 11 5.04 -3.88 -8.44
C LEU A 11 4.05 -4.29 -9.54
N GLY A 12 4.51 -4.92 -10.61
CA GLY A 12 3.64 -5.40 -11.69
C GLY A 12 2.59 -6.40 -11.22
N GLN A 13 2.95 -7.32 -10.32
CA GLN A 13 2.00 -8.26 -9.72
C GLN A 13 0.95 -7.59 -8.83
N ALA A 14 1.33 -6.55 -8.09
CA ALA A 14 0.39 -5.78 -7.27
C ALA A 14 -0.61 -5.00 -8.16
N LEU A 15 -0.11 -4.35 -9.21
CA LEU A 15 -0.93 -3.60 -10.16
C LEU A 15 -1.92 -4.51 -10.90
N ASN A 16 -1.46 -5.67 -11.39
CA ASN A 16 -2.33 -6.65 -12.04
C ASN A 16 -3.44 -7.17 -11.11
N ARG A 17 -3.12 -7.45 -9.84
CA ARG A 17 -4.14 -7.86 -8.84
C ARG A 17 -5.17 -6.76 -8.56
N ALA A 18 -4.77 -5.50 -8.68
CA ALA A 18 -5.66 -4.35 -8.58
C ALA A 18 -6.47 -4.09 -9.87
N GLY A 19 -6.31 -4.92 -10.92
CA GLY A 19 -6.98 -4.73 -12.21
C GLY A 19 -6.32 -3.70 -13.13
N LEU A 20 -5.11 -3.25 -12.80
CA LEU A 20 -4.35 -2.29 -13.61
C LEU A 20 -3.37 -3.03 -14.51
N ALA A 21 -3.81 -3.31 -15.74
CA ALA A 21 -2.97 -3.91 -16.77
C ALA A 21 -2.08 -2.83 -17.43
N LEU A 22 -0.88 -2.62 -16.86
CA LEU A 22 0.08 -1.64 -17.37
C LEU A 22 1.17 -2.30 -18.21
N THR A 23 1.70 -1.55 -19.19
CA THR A 23 2.88 -1.94 -19.96
C THR A 23 4.14 -1.95 -19.08
N PRO A 24 5.20 -2.70 -19.46
CA PRO A 24 6.46 -2.68 -18.72
C PRO A 24 7.09 -1.29 -18.58
N GLU A 25 7.03 -0.43 -19.61
CA GLU A 25 7.47 0.96 -19.49
C GLU A 25 6.69 1.75 -18.42
N GLN A 26 5.36 1.56 -18.36
CA GLN A 26 4.52 2.24 -17.38
C GLN A 26 4.80 1.75 -15.95
N VAL A 27 5.04 0.45 -15.76
CA VAL A 27 5.45 -0.09 -14.45
C VAL A 27 6.79 0.51 -14.02
N ARG A 28 7.78 0.59 -14.93
CA ARG A 28 9.08 1.22 -14.66
C ARG A 28 8.96 2.70 -14.28
N ALA A 29 8.06 3.43 -14.93
CA ALA A 29 7.79 4.84 -14.60
C ALA A 29 7.21 5.03 -13.19
N LEU A 30 6.54 4.01 -12.63
CA LEU A 30 5.94 4.05 -11.30
C LEU A 30 6.89 3.63 -10.17
N LEU A 31 7.99 2.94 -10.47
CA LEU A 31 8.96 2.47 -9.46
C LEU A 31 9.43 3.56 -8.48
N PRO A 32 9.80 4.79 -8.93
CA PRO A 32 10.22 5.84 -8.00
C PRO A 32 9.10 6.26 -7.04
N GLY A 33 7.85 6.28 -7.51
CA GLY A 33 6.68 6.60 -6.70
C GLY A 33 6.36 5.49 -5.69
N ALA A 34 6.43 4.23 -6.13
CA ALA A 34 6.17 3.07 -5.29
C ALA A 34 7.10 3.01 -4.06
N GLU A 35 8.38 3.37 -4.24
CA GLU A 35 9.36 3.51 -3.16
C GLU A 35 8.95 4.55 -2.11
N ILE A 36 8.37 5.67 -2.54
CA ILE A 36 7.91 6.73 -1.63
C ILE A 36 6.74 6.22 -0.79
N PHE A 37 5.73 5.62 -1.43
CA PHE A 37 4.57 5.07 -0.72
C PHE A 37 4.95 3.95 0.25
N ARG A 38 5.88 3.07 -0.12
CA ARG A 38 6.36 2.00 0.77
C ARG A 38 6.97 2.57 2.06
N ARG A 39 7.79 3.61 1.96
CA ARG A 39 8.35 4.32 3.13
C ARG A 39 7.30 5.06 3.95
N MET A 40 6.22 5.51 3.34
CA MET A 40 5.10 6.12 4.08
C MET A 40 4.34 5.06 4.86
N ILE A 41 4.05 3.92 4.23
CA ILE A 41 3.40 2.77 4.89
C ILE A 41 4.24 2.28 6.06
N GLU A 42 5.55 2.09 5.89
CA GLU A 42 6.46 1.68 6.96
C GLU A 42 6.44 2.63 8.17
N ARG A 43 6.29 3.94 7.93
CA ARG A 43 6.15 4.94 9.01
C ARG A 43 4.82 4.84 9.74
N MET A 44 3.74 4.49 9.05
CA MET A 44 2.40 4.40 9.61
C MET A 44 2.09 3.05 10.26
N SER A 45 2.80 1.99 9.88
CA SER A 45 2.58 0.61 10.35
C SER A 45 3.31 0.27 11.65
N ALA A 46 3.71 1.29 12.41
CA ALA A 46 4.11 1.09 13.79
C ALA A 46 2.97 0.39 14.58
N PRO A 47 3.27 -0.52 15.51
CA PRO A 47 2.25 -1.26 16.23
C PRO A 47 1.28 -0.29 16.93
N LEU A 48 0.01 -0.39 16.57
CA LEU A 48 -1.04 0.38 17.24
C LEU A 48 -1.41 -0.30 18.57
N PRO A 49 -1.84 0.46 19.59
CA PRO A 49 -2.48 -0.09 20.77
C PRO A 49 -3.67 -0.98 20.39
N ARG A 50 -3.99 -1.99 21.20
CA ARG A 50 -5.10 -2.92 20.91
C ARG A 50 -6.46 -2.22 20.90
N GLU A 51 -6.56 -1.13 21.64
CA GLU A 51 -7.74 -0.29 21.81
C GLU A 51 -7.91 0.71 20.66
N ALA A 52 -6.97 0.77 19.70
CA ALA A 52 -7.07 1.68 18.57
C ALA A 52 -8.22 1.27 17.63
N GLU A 53 -9.31 2.03 17.67
CA GLU A 53 -10.42 1.89 16.74
C GLU A 53 -10.18 2.62 15.42
N PRO A 54 -10.82 2.20 14.31
CA PRO A 54 -10.82 2.97 13.06
C PRO A 54 -11.39 4.37 13.27
N ALA A 55 -10.90 5.36 12.51
CA ALA A 55 -11.37 6.74 12.61
C ALA A 55 -12.87 6.91 12.33
N LEU A 56 -13.45 5.97 11.57
CA LEU A 56 -14.88 5.88 11.31
C LEU A 56 -15.34 4.48 11.66
N THR A 57 -16.30 4.38 12.57
CA THR A 57 -16.98 3.14 12.92
C THR A 57 -18.43 3.21 12.42
N PHE A 58 -18.95 2.07 12.01
CA PHE A 58 -20.34 1.98 11.56
C PHE A 58 -21.27 1.90 12.78
N SER A 59 -22.24 2.80 12.86
CA SER A 59 -23.30 2.76 13.87
C SER A 59 -24.62 2.41 13.18
N VAL A 60 -25.22 1.29 13.56
CA VAL A 60 -26.57 0.93 13.11
C VAL A 60 -27.56 1.72 13.95
N GLU A 61 -28.32 2.65 13.35
CA GLU A 61 -29.53 3.17 13.97
C GLU A 61 -30.56 2.02 13.99
N GLN A 62 -30.89 1.54 15.19
CA GLN A 62 -31.97 0.57 15.38
C GLN A 62 -33.27 1.35 15.53
N GLU A 63 -34.10 1.34 14.48
CA GLU A 63 -35.52 1.75 14.56
C GLU A 63 -36.35 0.71 15.31
#